data_AF-A0A0C2MUA9-F1
#
_entry.id   AF-A0A0C2MUA9-F1
#
_cell.length_a   1.000
_cell.length_b   1.000
_cell.length_c   1.000
_cell.angle_alpha   90.00
_cell.angle_beta   90.00
_cell.angle_gamma   90.00
#
_symmetry.space_group_name_H-M   'P 1'
#
loop_
_entity.id
_entity.type
_entity.pdbx_description
1 polymer ?
#
loop_
_entity_poly.entity_id
_entity_poly.type
_entity_poly.pdbx_seq_one_letter_code
_entity_poly.pdbx_strand_id
1 'polypeptide(L)'
;MDNGTVRILDISNKFKEIHKFYNIKKFYQIRNQFILFDYDQSNEKSKKIGILHLDKCQDNITKIIHPGESGLKIDSTILMKFHEFFYFHENHYFLAWNKASSLCICALNKYYQLFQLVCNVFPYDTQAGRCSFVVNPHLYGVIYANIKIDDQNSRTYVSFDNGKEFMPLHYEGDSSECRDIFCGVELDLLCSTDFTINNFPDKWIVKFHGTYYRKDSAIRYTFISFDGGKIWKIFNSQIERLIIFNNGGLMFGAERSTGKIWYSYDMGWSWYKQKIDANNLIDIKPIESHNNQVIVAINYDILTNIYTLFLFNFSHVISSCQIISDSTCSNDDFENWYVPRDSGICFQGFEVEYLRKKPLSPCFVNRTWSMLTQKQCPCSLEDFHW
;
A
#
# COMPACT_ATOMS: atom_id res chain seq x y z
N MET A 1 -3.76 -40.84 -6.59
CA MET A 1 -2.53 -40.91 -7.40
C MET A 1 -2.82 -40.05 -8.62
N ASP A 2 -2.51 -38.76 -8.57
CA ASP A 2 -2.53 -37.91 -9.75
C ASP A 2 -1.21 -37.16 -9.77
N ASN A 3 -0.21 -37.74 -10.43
CA ASN A 3 1.09 -37.10 -10.64
C ASN A 3 0.92 -36.07 -11.75
N GLY A 4 0.32 -34.92 -11.41
CA GLY A 4 0.24 -33.78 -12.31
C GLY A 4 1.63 -33.37 -12.75
N THR A 5 1.91 -33.44 -14.06
CA THR A 5 3.14 -32.94 -14.65
C THR A 5 2.82 -31.62 -15.34
N VAL A 6 3.54 -30.54 -14.99
CA VAL A 6 3.44 -29.26 -15.70
C VAL A 6 4.71 -29.04 -16.51
N ARG A 7 4.53 -28.71 -17.78
CA ARG A 7 5.60 -28.39 -18.73
C ARG A 7 5.43 -26.93 -19.14
N ILE A 8 6.53 -26.18 -19.12
CA ILE A 8 6.57 -24.81 -19.62
C ILE A 8 7.30 -24.84 -20.94
N LEU A 9 6.60 -24.44 -22.00
CA LEU A 9 7.09 -24.50 -23.37
C LEU A 9 7.28 -23.08 -23.92
N ASP A 10 8.44 -22.81 -24.50
CA ASP A 10 8.71 -21.60 -25.27
C ASP A 10 8.13 -21.75 -26.67
N ILE A 11 6.98 -21.13 -26.91
CA ILE A 11 6.33 -21.16 -28.22
C ILE A 11 7.17 -20.42 -29.27
N SER A 12 7.87 -19.34 -28.88
CA SER A 12 8.71 -18.55 -29.79
C SER A 12 9.92 -19.34 -30.30
N ASN A 13 10.36 -20.32 -29.51
CA ASN A 13 11.47 -21.20 -29.83
C ASN A 13 11.01 -22.63 -30.15
N LYS A 14 10.03 -22.77 -31.05
CA LYS A 14 9.53 -24.07 -31.57
C LYS A 14 9.07 -25.04 -30.47
N PHE A 15 8.34 -24.55 -29.48
CA PHE A 15 7.86 -25.35 -28.34
C PHE A 15 8.99 -25.99 -27.51
N LYS A 16 10.17 -25.34 -27.45
CA LYS A 16 11.27 -25.80 -26.60
C LYS A 16 10.80 -25.87 -25.15
N GLU A 17 10.98 -27.03 -24.52
CA GLU A 17 10.70 -27.16 -23.09
C GLU A 17 11.73 -26.36 -22.29
N ILE A 18 11.24 -25.39 -21.52
CA ILE A 18 12.04 -24.57 -20.61
C ILE A 18 12.17 -25.29 -19.27
N HIS A 19 11.04 -25.73 -18.72
CA HIS A 19 10.98 -26.40 -17.43
C HIS A 19 9.93 -27.50 -17.40
N LYS A 20 10.17 -28.51 -16.58
CA LYS A 20 9.24 -29.62 -16.33
C LYS A 20 9.20 -29.95 -14.85
N PHE A 21 8.02 -29.87 -14.28
CA PHE A 21 7.74 -30.14 -12.88
C PHE A 21 6.87 -31.38 -12.77
N TYR A 22 7.21 -32.26 -11.84
CA TYR A 22 6.48 -33.49 -11.56
C TYR A 22 5.77 -33.38 -10.21
N ASN A 23 4.67 -34.12 -10.07
CA ASN A 23 3.89 -34.22 -8.82
C ASN A 23 3.40 -32.86 -8.30
N ILE A 24 2.94 -32.00 -9.21
CA ILE A 24 2.29 -30.75 -8.82
C ILE A 24 0.96 -31.08 -8.18
N LYS A 25 0.77 -30.53 -6.97
CA LYS A 25 -0.48 -30.66 -6.21
C LYS A 25 -1.44 -29.51 -6.51
N LYS A 26 -0.90 -28.30 -6.64
CA LYS A 26 -1.66 -27.07 -6.88
C LYS A 26 -0.80 -26.09 -7.67
N PHE A 27 -1.44 -25.27 -8.49
CA PHE A 27 -0.82 -24.13 -9.14
C PHE A 27 -1.75 -22.93 -9.06
N TYR A 28 -1.18 -21.73 -8.98
CA TYR A 28 -1.87 -20.47 -8.83
C TYR A 28 -1.22 -19.45 -9.77
N GLN A 29 -2.02 -18.84 -10.63
CA GLN A 29 -1.57 -17.68 -11.39
C GLN A 29 -1.66 -16.45 -10.47
N ILE A 30 -0.56 -15.72 -10.34
CA ILE A 30 -0.48 -14.53 -9.50
C ILE A 30 -0.14 -13.34 -10.38
N ARG A 31 -1.12 -12.43 -10.53
CA ARG A 31 -1.12 -11.43 -11.60
C ARG A 31 -0.93 -12.10 -12.99
N ASN A 32 -0.90 -11.33 -14.06
CA ASN A 32 -0.52 -11.87 -15.38
C ASN A 32 1.00 -12.09 -15.52
N GLN A 33 1.72 -12.16 -14.41
CA GLN A 33 3.18 -12.07 -14.36
C GLN A 33 3.84 -13.27 -13.68
N PHE A 34 3.13 -14.04 -12.84
CA PHE A 34 3.74 -15.11 -12.06
C PHE A 34 2.88 -16.36 -11.98
N ILE A 35 3.53 -17.52 -11.83
CA ILE A 35 2.88 -18.79 -11.51
C ILE A 35 3.54 -19.36 -10.26
N LEU A 36 2.75 -19.57 -9.23
CA LEU A 36 3.13 -20.28 -8.02
C LEU A 36 2.66 -21.73 -8.11
N PHE A 37 3.48 -22.71 -7.74
CA PHE A 37 3.06 -24.11 -7.70
C PHE A 37 3.64 -24.87 -6.52
N ASP A 38 2.80 -25.70 -5.93
CA ASP A 38 3.17 -26.63 -4.85
C ASP A 38 3.47 -28.00 -5.47
N TYR A 39 4.64 -28.58 -5.18
CA TYR A 39 5.02 -29.89 -5.68
C TYR A 39 5.81 -30.74 -4.68
N ASP A 40 5.72 -32.06 -4.82
CA ASP A 40 6.49 -33.05 -4.04
C ASP A 40 7.55 -33.70 -4.94
N GLN A 41 8.85 -33.51 -4.66
CA GLN A 41 9.87 -34.24 -5.41
C GLN A 41 9.98 -35.67 -4.86
N SER A 42 9.94 -36.67 -5.73
CA SER A 42 9.73 -38.10 -5.39
C SER A 42 10.68 -38.71 -4.35
N ASN A 43 11.80 -38.06 -4.04
CA ASN A 43 12.83 -38.57 -3.12
C ASN A 43 12.90 -37.79 -1.78
N GLU A 44 12.19 -36.67 -1.63
CA GLU A 44 12.20 -35.86 -0.40
C GLU A 44 10.76 -35.64 0.10
N LYS A 45 10.51 -35.97 1.38
CA LYS A 45 9.19 -35.76 2.02
C LYS A 45 8.84 -34.28 2.27
N SER A 46 9.64 -33.34 1.77
CA SER A 46 9.44 -31.90 1.98
C SER A 46 8.63 -31.29 0.83
N LYS A 47 7.55 -30.59 1.18
CA LYS A 47 6.80 -29.75 0.23
C LYS A 47 7.73 -28.65 -0.30
N LYS A 48 7.79 -28.48 -1.61
CA LYS A 48 8.50 -27.38 -2.28
C LYS A 48 7.51 -26.44 -2.94
N ILE A 49 7.86 -25.16 -2.97
CA ILE A 49 7.08 -24.14 -3.66
C ILE A 49 7.95 -23.57 -4.76
N GLY A 50 7.48 -23.63 -6.01
CA GLY A 50 8.12 -22.98 -7.14
C GLY A 50 7.40 -21.68 -7.48
N ILE A 51 8.18 -20.64 -7.78
CA ILE A 51 7.70 -19.37 -8.32
C ILE A 51 8.30 -19.18 -9.69
N LEU A 52 7.43 -19.12 -10.69
CA LEU A 52 7.79 -18.83 -12.06
C LEU A 52 7.50 -17.37 -12.36
N HIS A 53 8.46 -16.65 -12.95
CA HIS A 53 8.26 -15.30 -13.48
C HIS A 53 8.02 -15.38 -15.00
N LEU A 54 6.87 -14.92 -15.46
CA LEU A 54 6.44 -15.03 -16.86
C LEU A 54 7.15 -14.01 -17.78
N ASP A 55 7.40 -12.79 -17.30
CA ASP A 55 7.97 -11.72 -18.13
C ASP A 55 9.50 -11.77 -18.30
N LYS A 56 10.23 -12.60 -17.54
CA LYS A 56 11.70 -12.68 -17.61
C LYS A 56 12.13 -13.84 -18.51
N CYS A 57 12.42 -13.56 -19.78
CA CYS A 57 12.88 -14.53 -20.79
C CYS A 57 14.33 -15.05 -20.61
N GLN A 58 14.94 -14.93 -19.43
CA GLN A 58 16.33 -15.36 -19.17
C GLN A 58 16.43 -16.34 -17.99
N ASP A 59 17.51 -17.13 -17.98
CA ASP A 59 17.79 -18.40 -17.27
C ASP A 59 17.39 -18.57 -15.78
N ASN A 60 16.89 -17.52 -15.11
CA ASN A 60 16.37 -17.55 -13.73
C ASN A 60 14.83 -17.46 -13.70
N ILE A 61 14.16 -18.29 -14.50
CA ILE A 61 12.70 -18.24 -14.69
C ILE A 61 11.97 -18.81 -13.47
N THR A 62 12.60 -19.72 -12.72
CA THR A 62 12.00 -20.39 -11.56
C THR A 62 12.80 -20.21 -10.28
N LYS A 63 12.17 -19.66 -9.23
CA LYS A 63 12.69 -19.67 -7.85
C LYS A 63 12.08 -20.85 -7.10
N ILE A 64 12.92 -21.72 -6.53
CA ILE A 64 12.45 -22.85 -5.72
C ILE A 64 12.68 -22.52 -4.25
N ILE A 65 11.62 -22.58 -3.46
CA ILE A 65 11.63 -22.35 -2.03
C ILE A 65 11.59 -23.72 -1.34
N HIS A 66 12.41 -23.85 -0.29
CA HIS A 66 12.48 -25.02 0.58
C HIS A 66 11.99 -24.65 2.00
N PRO A 67 10.67 -24.62 2.25
CA PRO A 67 10.12 -24.21 3.56
C PRO A 67 10.60 -25.12 4.70
N GLY A 68 10.78 -26.41 4.43
CA GLY A 68 11.16 -27.40 5.44
C GLY A 68 12.49 -27.11 6.14
N GLU A 69 13.44 -26.48 5.46
CA GLU A 69 14.76 -26.13 6.04
C GLU A 69 14.66 -24.92 6.98
N SER A 70 13.72 -24.01 6.72
CA SER A 70 13.50 -22.80 7.53
C SER A 70 12.69 -23.06 8.81
N GLY A 71 12.14 -24.26 8.99
CA GLY A 71 11.23 -24.56 10.11
C GLY A 71 9.90 -23.80 10.06
N LEU A 72 9.59 -23.19 8.91
CA LEU A 72 8.36 -22.45 8.63
C LEU A 72 7.42 -23.30 7.76
N LYS A 73 6.13 -23.16 8.02
CA LYS A 73 5.07 -23.80 7.24
C LYS A 73 4.25 -22.72 6.54
N ILE A 74 4.47 -22.57 5.24
CA ILE A 74 3.68 -21.66 4.41
C ILE A 74 2.20 -22.10 4.43
N ASP A 75 1.31 -21.14 4.65
CA ASP A 75 -0.12 -21.40 4.66
C ASP A 75 -0.70 -21.33 3.24
N SER A 76 -0.93 -22.51 2.66
CA SER A 76 -1.49 -22.62 1.31
C SER A 76 -2.91 -22.09 1.16
N THR A 77 -3.66 -21.92 2.25
CA THR A 77 -5.03 -21.34 2.19
C THR A 77 -4.98 -19.84 1.97
N ILE A 78 -3.95 -19.18 2.51
CA ILE A 78 -3.75 -17.73 2.40
C ILE A 78 -3.27 -17.34 0.99
N LEU A 79 -2.59 -18.27 0.27
CA LEU A 79 -2.10 -18.07 -1.10
C LEU A 79 -3.18 -17.63 -2.10
N MET A 80 -4.46 -17.95 -1.86
CA MET A 80 -5.58 -17.55 -2.74
C MET A 80 -5.91 -16.05 -2.72
N LYS A 81 -5.34 -15.25 -1.81
CA LYS A 81 -5.48 -13.78 -1.80
C LYS A 81 -4.20 -13.04 -2.18
N PHE A 82 -3.07 -13.74 -2.24
CA PHE A 82 -1.77 -13.18 -2.59
C PHE A 82 -1.68 -12.74 -4.05
N HIS A 83 -2.71 -12.99 -4.87
CA HIS A 83 -2.82 -12.60 -6.27
C HIS A 83 -2.45 -11.13 -6.54
N GLU A 84 -2.50 -10.27 -5.51
CA GLU A 84 -2.32 -8.83 -5.65
C GLU A 84 -1.18 -8.22 -4.84
N PHE A 85 -0.54 -8.89 -3.86
CA PHE A 85 0.42 -8.23 -2.94
C PHE A 85 1.70 -9.01 -2.57
N PHE A 86 1.96 -10.13 -3.25
CA PHE A 86 3.07 -11.04 -2.93
C PHE A 86 4.45 -10.59 -3.44
N TYR A 87 4.53 -9.65 -4.38
CA TYR A 87 5.78 -9.21 -5.00
C TYR A 87 5.81 -7.69 -5.18
N PHE A 88 6.76 -7.06 -4.49
CA PHE A 88 7.02 -5.63 -4.54
C PHE A 88 8.51 -5.37 -4.45
N HIS A 89 9.01 -4.42 -5.25
CA HIS A 89 10.41 -3.98 -5.22
C HIS A 89 11.40 -5.15 -5.25
N GLU A 90 11.15 -6.10 -6.14
CA GLU A 90 11.94 -7.32 -6.31
C GLU A 90 11.94 -8.34 -5.16
N ASN A 91 11.22 -8.05 -4.08
CA ASN A 91 11.06 -8.93 -2.92
C ASN A 91 9.75 -9.71 -2.98
N HIS A 92 9.81 -10.96 -2.53
CA HIS A 92 8.63 -11.80 -2.35
C HIS A 92 8.28 -11.86 -0.87
N TYR A 93 7.03 -11.60 -0.53
CA TYR A 93 6.52 -11.60 0.84
C TYR A 93 5.49 -12.72 1.02
N PHE A 94 5.59 -13.45 2.13
CA PHE A 94 4.77 -14.63 2.44
C PHE A 94 4.21 -14.56 3.84
N LEU A 95 3.08 -15.25 4.05
CA LEU A 95 2.62 -15.62 5.38
C LEU A 95 2.97 -17.09 5.64
N ALA A 96 3.65 -17.32 6.75
CA ALA A 96 4.03 -18.67 7.18
C ALA A 96 3.86 -18.83 8.69
N TRP A 97 3.43 -20.02 9.10
CA TRP A 97 3.35 -20.41 10.49
C TRP A 97 4.72 -20.87 10.98
N ASN A 98 5.16 -20.36 12.12
CA ASN A 98 6.37 -20.84 12.78
C ASN A 98 6.08 -22.09 13.65
N LYS A 99 7.13 -22.64 14.28
CA LYS A 99 7.02 -23.83 15.16
C LYS A 99 6.12 -23.62 16.38
N ALA A 100 5.95 -22.37 16.82
CA ALA A 100 5.09 -22.00 17.94
C ALA A 100 3.63 -21.75 17.51
N SER A 101 3.26 -22.10 16.27
CA SER A 101 1.93 -21.83 15.70
C SER A 101 1.56 -20.34 15.68
N SER A 102 2.56 -19.46 15.57
CA SER A 102 2.36 -18.04 15.31
C SER A 102 2.50 -17.75 13.81
N LEU A 103 1.59 -16.94 13.29
CA LEU A 103 1.62 -16.49 11.90
C LEU A 103 2.65 -15.36 11.76
N CYS A 104 3.52 -15.48 10.75
CA CYS A 104 4.61 -14.55 10.51
C CYS A 104 4.61 -14.05 9.06
N ILE A 105 4.96 -12.78 8.88
CA ILE A 105 5.38 -12.23 7.59
C ILE A 105 6.81 -12.70 7.36
N CYS A 106 7.08 -13.23 6.17
CA CYS A 106 8.37 -13.76 5.78
C CYS A 106 8.78 -13.19 4.42
N ALA A 107 10.09 -13.12 4.18
CA ALA A 107 10.64 -12.74 2.88
C ALA A 107 11.69 -13.77 2.42
N LEU A 108 12.05 -13.71 1.14
CA LEU A 108 13.13 -14.52 0.58
C LEU A 108 14.43 -13.73 0.55
N ASN A 109 15.52 -14.35 0.98
CA ASN A 109 16.85 -13.78 0.78
C ASN A 109 17.36 -14.04 -0.65
N LYS A 110 18.55 -13.55 -0.96
CA LYS A 110 19.21 -13.76 -2.26
C LYS A 110 19.46 -15.24 -2.62
N TYR A 111 19.40 -16.15 -1.65
CA TYR A 111 19.56 -17.59 -1.80
C TYR A 111 18.22 -18.34 -1.82
N TYR A 112 17.09 -17.62 -1.92
CA TYR A 112 15.74 -18.19 -1.90
C TYR A 112 15.38 -18.94 -0.60
N GLN A 113 16.07 -18.61 0.49
CA GLN A 113 15.71 -19.09 1.82
C GLN A 113 14.70 -18.14 2.45
N LEU A 114 13.69 -18.73 3.07
CA LEU A 114 12.63 -18.02 3.76
C LEU A 114 13.11 -17.58 5.14
N PHE A 115 12.96 -16.29 5.45
CA PHE A 115 13.28 -15.72 6.75
C PHE A 115 12.11 -14.89 7.29
N GLN A 116 11.96 -14.82 8.62
CA GLN A 116 10.85 -14.19 9.33
C GLN A 116 11.06 -12.68 9.54
N LEU A 117 10.23 -11.83 8.95
CA LEU A 117 10.28 -10.39 9.23
C LEU A 117 9.68 -10.08 10.60
N VAL A 118 8.43 -10.51 10.81
CA VAL A 118 7.71 -10.30 12.06
C VAL A 118 6.67 -11.39 12.26
N CYS A 119 6.45 -11.79 13.51
CA CYS A 119 5.48 -12.82 13.90
C CYS A 119 4.32 -12.22 14.70
N ASN A 120 3.37 -13.07 15.06
CA ASN A 120 2.13 -12.69 15.75
C ASN A 120 1.26 -11.75 14.92
N VAL A 121 1.27 -11.86 13.58
CA VAL A 121 0.35 -11.07 12.76
C VAL A 121 -1.08 -11.61 12.85
N PHE A 122 -2.05 -10.70 12.78
CA PHE A 122 -3.46 -11.05 12.91
C PHE A 122 -3.96 -11.77 11.65
N PRO A 123 -4.50 -12.99 11.74
CA PRO A 123 -5.04 -13.69 10.58
C PRO A 123 -6.41 -13.11 10.23
N TYR A 124 -6.52 -12.46 9.07
CA TYR A 124 -7.82 -12.02 8.56
C TYR A 124 -8.43 -13.08 7.65
N ASP A 125 -9.74 -13.28 7.77
CA ASP A 125 -10.47 -14.22 6.91
C ASP A 125 -10.57 -13.71 5.46
N THR A 126 -10.63 -14.68 4.56
CA THR A 126 -10.92 -14.56 3.14
C THR A 126 -12.16 -13.71 2.83
N GLN A 127 -13.18 -13.70 3.69
CA GLN A 127 -14.44 -13.00 3.44
C GLN A 127 -14.38 -11.48 3.67
N ALA A 128 -13.48 -11.00 4.54
CA ALA A 128 -13.49 -9.59 4.98
C ALA A 128 -12.74 -8.62 4.05
N GLY A 129 -12.09 -9.11 2.99
CA GLY A 129 -11.25 -8.28 2.10
C GLY A 129 -10.01 -7.63 2.76
N ARG A 130 -9.73 -7.95 4.03
CA ARG A 130 -8.56 -7.47 4.78
C ARG A 130 -7.38 -8.42 4.65
N CYS A 131 -6.19 -7.88 4.83
CA CYS A 131 -4.91 -8.56 4.85
C CYS A 131 -4.16 -8.25 6.14
N SER A 132 -3.31 -9.19 6.55
CA SER A 132 -2.48 -9.04 7.76
C SER A 132 -1.39 -7.98 7.57
N PHE A 133 -0.96 -7.73 6.34
CA PHE A 133 0.04 -6.74 6.01
C PHE A 133 -0.13 -6.25 4.58
N VAL A 134 0.46 -5.09 4.31
CA VAL A 134 0.56 -4.51 2.98
C VAL A 134 1.91 -3.81 2.82
N VAL A 135 2.43 -3.82 1.60
CA VAL A 135 3.72 -3.17 1.28
C VAL A 135 3.42 -1.90 0.49
N ASN A 136 4.12 -0.81 0.81
CA ASN A 136 3.99 0.42 0.05
C ASN A 136 4.52 0.18 -1.39
N PRO A 137 3.68 0.33 -2.42
CA PRO A 137 4.07 0.05 -3.80
C PRO A 137 5.07 1.08 -4.37
N HIS A 138 5.13 2.28 -3.78
CA HIS A 138 5.99 3.38 -4.24
C HIS A 138 7.30 3.49 -3.46
N LEU A 139 7.28 3.12 -2.18
CA LEU A 139 8.42 3.26 -1.28
C LEU A 139 8.98 1.90 -0.90
N TYR A 140 10.19 1.63 -1.39
CA TYR A 140 10.91 0.42 -1.04
C TYR A 140 11.17 0.31 0.47
N GLY A 141 10.93 -0.87 1.03
CA GLY A 141 11.20 -1.17 2.44
C GLY A 141 10.13 -0.66 3.42
N VAL A 142 9.03 -0.07 2.92
CA VAL A 142 7.93 0.39 3.77
C VAL A 142 6.82 -0.64 3.84
N ILE A 143 6.57 -1.20 5.02
CA ILE A 143 5.62 -2.30 5.24
C ILE A 143 4.69 -1.96 6.40
N TYR A 144 3.39 -2.11 6.21
CA TYR A 144 2.38 -1.97 7.26
C TYR A 144 1.85 -3.34 7.65
N ALA A 145 1.77 -3.63 8.94
CA ALA A 145 1.33 -4.93 9.45
C ALA A 145 0.44 -4.78 10.68
N ASN A 146 -0.65 -5.56 10.73
CA ASN A 146 -1.50 -5.68 11.91
C ASN A 146 -0.97 -6.81 12.80
N ILE A 147 -0.34 -6.42 13.91
CA ILE A 147 0.31 -7.32 14.86
C ILE A 147 -0.60 -7.48 16.07
N LYS A 148 -0.78 -8.73 16.51
CA LYS A 148 -1.58 -9.08 17.69
C LYS A 148 -1.00 -8.47 18.95
N ILE A 149 -1.88 -7.85 19.73
CA ILE A 149 -1.61 -7.51 21.12
C ILE A 149 -2.02 -8.70 22.00
N ASP A 150 -3.18 -9.28 21.67
CA ASP A 150 -3.75 -10.47 22.29
C ASP A 150 -4.49 -11.30 21.22
N ASP A 151 -5.28 -12.29 21.65
CA ASP A 151 -5.98 -13.19 20.73
C ASP A 151 -7.07 -12.52 19.89
N GLN A 152 -7.63 -11.41 20.36
CA GLN A 152 -8.77 -10.71 19.74
C GLN A 152 -8.42 -9.34 19.17
N ASN A 153 -7.35 -8.72 19.68
CA ASN A 153 -6.98 -7.35 19.35
C ASN A 153 -5.65 -7.28 18.60
N SER A 154 -5.59 -6.38 17.62
CA SER A 154 -4.38 -6.06 16.90
C SER A 154 -4.14 -4.56 16.81
N ARG A 155 -2.92 -4.19 16.44
CA ARG A 155 -2.52 -2.81 16.13
C ARG A 155 -1.70 -2.81 14.87
N THR A 156 -1.79 -1.71 14.13
CA THR A 156 -0.94 -1.51 12.98
C THR A 156 0.42 -0.98 13.40
N TYR A 157 1.46 -1.61 12.87
CA TYR A 157 2.84 -1.19 12.94
C TYR A 157 3.35 -0.93 11.53
N VAL A 158 4.35 -0.05 11.42
CA VAL A 158 5.05 0.28 10.18
C VAL A 158 6.53 -0.05 10.32
N SER A 159 7.10 -0.61 9.27
CA SER A 159 8.54 -0.75 9.09
C SER A 159 9.00 0.19 7.99
N PHE A 160 10.18 0.79 8.14
CA PHE A 160 10.83 1.64 7.14
C PHE A 160 12.17 1.06 6.64
N ASP A 161 12.51 -0.14 7.10
CA ASP A 161 13.79 -0.82 6.92
C ASP A 161 13.63 -2.24 6.35
N ASN A 162 12.57 -2.44 5.55
CA ASN A 162 12.23 -3.70 4.90
C ASN A 162 11.93 -4.85 5.88
N GLY A 163 11.27 -4.53 6.99
CA GLY A 163 10.72 -5.46 7.95
C GLY A 163 11.71 -5.97 8.98
N LYS A 164 12.80 -5.25 9.25
CA LYS A 164 13.70 -5.57 10.36
C LYS A 164 13.15 -5.05 11.68
N GLU A 165 12.66 -3.81 11.68
CA GLU A 165 11.98 -3.21 12.81
C GLU A 165 10.55 -2.78 12.43
N PHE A 166 9.62 -2.95 13.37
CA PHE A 166 8.23 -2.54 13.25
C PHE A 166 7.87 -1.63 14.42
N MET A 167 7.48 -0.41 14.11
CA MET A 167 7.15 0.63 15.09
C MET A 167 5.66 0.95 15.08
N PRO A 168 5.04 1.32 16.22
CA PRO A 168 3.66 1.77 16.23
C PRO A 168 3.50 3.05 15.40
N LEU A 169 2.31 3.25 14.83
CA LEU A 169 2.03 4.46 14.06
C LEU A 169 2.10 5.71 14.95
N HIS A 170 2.82 6.72 14.49
CA HIS A 170 2.88 8.02 15.13
C HIS A 170 1.88 8.99 14.49
N TYR A 171 1.10 9.72 15.30
CA TYR A 171 0.08 10.64 14.80
C TYR A 171 0.22 12.05 15.37
N GLU A 172 -0.25 13.04 14.62
CA GLU A 172 -0.22 14.44 15.06
C GLU A 172 -1.09 14.65 16.30
N GLY A 173 -0.54 15.34 17.30
CA GLY A 173 -1.24 15.61 18.55
C GLY A 173 -1.34 14.41 19.48
N ASP A 174 -0.51 13.38 19.30
CA ASP A 174 -0.38 12.26 20.24
C ASP A 174 0.04 12.79 21.62
N SER A 175 -0.94 12.97 22.51
CA SER A 175 -0.70 13.39 23.87
C SER A 175 -0.08 12.23 24.65
N SER A 176 0.77 12.55 25.63
CA SER A 176 1.42 11.57 26.52
C SER A 176 0.46 10.69 27.34
N GLU A 177 -0.85 10.88 27.19
CA GLU A 177 -1.90 10.14 27.89
C GLU A 177 -2.16 8.74 27.31
N CYS A 178 -1.82 8.48 26.04
CA CYS A 178 -2.11 7.21 25.36
C CYS A 178 -0.92 6.22 25.35
N ARG A 179 -0.26 6.01 26.49
CA ARG A 179 0.81 4.99 26.64
C ARG A 179 0.29 3.58 26.98
N ASP A 180 -1.02 3.40 27.03
CA ASP A 180 -1.65 2.15 27.44
C ASP A 180 -1.67 1.09 26.30
N ILE A 181 -1.63 -0.19 26.66
CA ILE A 181 -1.76 -1.35 25.76
C ILE A 181 -3.17 -1.43 25.14
N PHE A 182 -4.10 -0.56 25.54
CA PHE A 182 -5.42 -0.38 24.92
C PHE A 182 -5.56 0.88 24.02
N CYS A 183 -4.54 1.75 23.98
CA CYS A 183 -4.45 2.92 23.10
C CYS A 183 -3.69 2.66 21.78
N GLY A 184 -4.38 2.60 20.64
CA GLY A 184 -3.70 2.43 19.36
C GLY A 184 -4.62 2.41 18.15
N VAL A 185 -4.01 2.36 16.97
CA VAL A 185 -4.74 2.33 15.70
C VAL A 185 -4.63 0.95 15.08
N GLU A 186 -5.75 0.40 14.63
CA GLU A 186 -5.79 -0.70 13.65
C GLU A 186 -6.31 -0.15 12.33
N LEU A 187 -5.43 -0.06 11.34
CA LEU A 187 -5.78 0.26 9.96
C LEU A 187 -6.46 -0.95 9.30
N ASP A 188 -7.47 -0.64 8.48
CA ASP A 188 -8.07 -1.62 7.58
C ASP A 188 -7.15 -1.81 6.39
N LEU A 189 -6.18 -2.71 6.53
CA LEU A 189 -5.26 -3.08 5.47
C LEU A 189 -6.02 -3.93 4.43
N LEU A 190 -6.72 -3.26 3.52
CA LEU A 190 -7.49 -3.92 2.47
C LEU A 190 -6.55 -4.50 1.42
N CYS A 191 -6.86 -5.68 0.90
CA CYS A 191 -6.16 -6.26 -0.22
C CYS A 191 -7.13 -6.52 -1.36
N SER A 192 -7.32 -5.47 -2.17
CA SER A 192 -8.14 -5.46 -3.37
C SER A 192 -7.35 -4.93 -4.56
N THR A 193 -7.79 -5.24 -5.79
CA THR A 193 -7.14 -4.82 -7.03
C THR A 193 -6.78 -3.32 -7.06
N ASP A 194 -7.64 -2.50 -6.45
CA ASP A 194 -7.55 -1.04 -6.47
C ASP A 194 -6.81 -0.48 -5.25
N PHE A 195 -6.20 -1.34 -4.43
CA PHE A 195 -5.52 -0.97 -3.19
C PHE A 195 -4.50 0.15 -3.38
N THR A 196 -3.65 0.03 -4.39
CA THR A 196 -2.61 1.03 -4.67
C THR A 196 -3.23 2.39 -4.95
N ILE A 197 -4.26 2.43 -5.82
CA ILE A 197 -4.93 3.66 -6.20
C ILE A 197 -5.66 4.28 -5.00
N ASN A 198 -6.32 3.44 -4.19
CA ASN A 198 -7.15 3.91 -3.09
C ASN A 198 -6.34 4.36 -1.86
N ASN A 199 -5.23 3.69 -1.57
CA ASN A 199 -4.46 3.88 -0.33
C ASN A 199 -3.10 4.54 -0.55
N PHE A 200 -2.56 4.57 -1.77
CA PHE A 200 -1.28 5.20 -2.09
C PHE A 200 -1.41 6.18 -3.28
N PRO A 201 -2.14 7.30 -3.11
CA PRO A 201 -2.35 8.28 -4.17
C PRO A 201 -1.04 8.85 -4.75
N ASP A 202 0.01 8.91 -3.93
CA ASP A 202 1.33 9.38 -4.33
C ASP A 202 2.43 8.75 -3.46
N LYS A 203 3.70 9.01 -3.77
CA LYS A 203 4.87 8.42 -3.07
C LYS A 203 4.89 8.72 -1.58
N TRP A 204 4.59 9.97 -1.21
CA TRP A 204 4.54 10.42 0.18
C TRP A 204 3.12 10.46 0.76
N ILE A 205 2.09 10.09 -0.01
CA ILE A 205 0.71 10.14 0.47
C ILE A 205 0.21 8.72 0.70
N VAL A 206 -0.13 8.43 1.96
CA VAL A 206 -0.70 7.14 2.36
C VAL A 206 -2.03 7.39 3.06
N LYS A 207 -3.08 6.69 2.65
CA LYS A 207 -4.45 6.84 3.16
C LYS A 207 -5.01 5.49 3.53
N PHE A 208 -5.55 5.36 4.74
CA PHE A 208 -6.28 4.18 5.18
C PHE A 208 -7.52 4.57 5.97
N HIS A 209 -8.54 3.72 5.92
CA HIS A 209 -9.53 3.70 7.00
C HIS A 209 -8.97 2.87 8.14
N GLY A 210 -9.43 3.14 9.36
CA GLY A 210 -9.04 2.35 10.51
C GLY A 210 -9.88 2.66 11.73
N THR A 211 -9.65 1.90 12.78
CA THR A 211 -10.26 2.11 14.10
C THR A 211 -9.20 2.62 15.06
N TYR A 212 -9.50 3.76 15.70
CA TYR A 212 -8.72 4.25 16.82
C TYR A 212 -9.32 3.74 18.12
N TYR A 213 -8.55 2.94 18.84
CA TYR A 213 -8.89 2.39 20.14
C TYR A 213 -8.36 3.32 21.23
N ARG A 214 -9.26 3.71 22.13
CA ARG A 214 -8.99 4.32 23.43
C ARG A 214 -9.61 3.42 24.50
N LYS A 215 -9.19 3.59 25.74
CA LYS A 215 -9.59 2.76 26.90
C LYS A 215 -11.07 2.37 26.93
N ASP A 216 -11.98 3.31 26.62
CA ASP A 216 -13.43 3.10 26.68
C ASP A 216 -14.15 3.37 25.34
N SER A 217 -13.42 3.54 24.22
CA SER A 217 -14.04 3.86 22.93
C SER A 217 -13.24 3.36 21.74
N ALA A 218 -13.94 2.83 20.74
CA ALA A 218 -13.39 2.51 19.43
C ALA A 218 -14.11 3.35 18.37
N ILE A 219 -13.38 4.26 17.71
CA ILE A 219 -13.97 5.15 16.70
C ILE A 219 -13.25 4.97 15.38
N ARG A 220 -14.03 4.83 14.31
CA ARG A 220 -13.53 4.67 12.95
C ARG A 220 -13.21 6.02 12.33
N TYR A 221 -12.01 6.16 11.77
CA TYR A 221 -11.54 7.37 11.11
C TYR A 221 -10.88 7.08 9.76
N THR A 222 -10.59 8.15 9.02
CA THR A 222 -9.68 8.12 7.88
C THR A 222 -8.33 8.64 8.36
N PHE A 223 -7.27 7.86 8.18
CA PHE A 223 -5.91 8.19 8.53
C PHE A 223 -5.14 8.54 7.26
N ILE A 224 -4.47 9.69 7.24
CA ILE A 224 -3.65 10.10 6.09
C ILE A 224 -2.29 10.56 6.57
N SER A 225 -1.24 10.04 5.95
CA SER A 225 0.12 10.56 6.04
C SER A 225 0.47 11.29 4.75
N PHE A 226 1.20 12.40 4.87
CA PHE A 226 1.75 13.19 3.75
C PHE A 226 3.30 13.12 3.71
N ASP A 227 3.90 12.21 4.46
CA ASP A 227 5.34 12.00 4.57
C ASP A 227 5.75 10.53 4.44
N GLY A 228 4.95 9.74 3.72
CA GLY A 228 5.24 8.34 3.40
C GLY A 228 4.96 7.35 4.54
N GLY A 229 4.26 7.79 5.59
CA GLY A 229 3.82 6.97 6.72
C GLY A 229 4.47 7.30 8.05
N LYS A 230 5.36 8.31 8.13
CA LYS A 230 6.08 8.68 9.36
C LYS A 230 5.15 9.33 10.37
N ILE A 231 4.35 10.30 9.93
CA ILE A 231 3.39 11.02 10.76
C ILE A 231 2.00 10.90 10.13
N TRP A 232 1.03 10.52 10.94
CA TRP A 232 -0.36 10.32 10.55
C TRP A 232 -1.26 11.43 11.08
N LYS A 233 -2.16 11.91 10.22
CA LYS A 233 -3.26 12.79 10.58
C LYS A 233 -4.56 12.00 10.65
N ILE A 234 -5.36 12.26 11.68
CA ILE A 234 -6.69 11.68 11.84
C ILE A 234 -7.71 12.65 11.25
N PHE A 235 -8.41 12.22 10.21
CA PHE A 235 -9.41 13.03 9.52
C PHE A 235 -10.83 12.69 9.98
N ASN A 236 -11.70 13.70 9.87
CA ASN A 236 -13.10 13.61 10.26
C ASN A 236 -13.80 12.44 9.53
N SER A 237 -14.42 11.55 10.31
CA SER A 237 -15.14 10.36 9.82
C SER A 237 -16.41 10.68 9.02
N GLN A 238 -16.85 11.95 9.03
CA GLN A 238 -17.97 12.41 8.21
C GLN A 238 -17.62 12.55 6.72
N ILE A 239 -16.32 12.69 6.37
CA ILE A 239 -15.89 12.84 4.99
C ILE A 239 -15.72 11.45 4.36
N GLU A 240 -16.58 11.15 3.40
CA GLU A 240 -16.55 9.94 2.59
C GLU A 240 -15.98 10.21 1.20
N ARG A 241 -15.50 9.15 0.54
CA ARG A 241 -15.02 9.19 -0.86
C ARG A 241 -13.95 10.26 -1.07
N LEU A 242 -13.11 10.44 -0.06
CA LEU A 242 -12.04 11.43 -0.07
C LEU A 242 -11.01 11.04 -1.14
N ILE A 243 -10.88 11.91 -2.14
CA ILE A 243 -9.83 11.87 -3.15
C ILE A 243 -8.76 12.90 -2.81
N ILE A 244 -7.51 12.55 -3.14
CA ILE A 244 -6.35 13.40 -2.96
C ILE A 244 -5.67 13.45 -4.32
N PHE A 245 -5.46 14.65 -4.85
CA PHE A 245 -4.93 14.87 -6.18
C PHE A 245 -3.84 15.95 -6.18
N ASN A 246 -3.08 16.03 -7.28
CA ASN A 246 -2.03 17.04 -7.51
C ASN A 246 -1.04 17.11 -6.33
N ASN A 247 -0.38 15.99 -6.02
CA ASN A 247 0.63 15.91 -4.97
C ASN A 247 0.12 16.29 -3.56
N GLY A 248 -1.19 16.17 -3.30
CA GLY A 248 -1.83 16.60 -2.06
C GLY A 248 -2.28 18.06 -2.06
N GLY A 249 -2.10 18.78 -3.16
CA GLY A 249 -2.53 20.16 -3.33
C GLY A 249 -4.04 20.35 -3.49
N LEU A 250 -4.80 19.29 -3.70
CA LEU A 250 -6.27 19.31 -3.62
C LEU A 250 -6.78 18.03 -2.95
N MET A 251 -7.60 18.21 -1.93
CA MET A 251 -8.38 17.17 -1.30
C MET A 251 -9.86 17.47 -1.53
N PHE A 252 -10.65 16.45 -1.84
CA PHE A 252 -12.08 16.60 -2.09
C PHE A 252 -12.84 15.38 -1.59
N GLY A 253 -13.94 15.57 -0.88
CA GLY A 253 -14.79 14.49 -0.40
C GLY A 253 -16.23 14.92 -0.18
N ALA A 254 -17.10 13.94 0.06
CA ALA A 254 -18.51 14.14 0.36
C ALA A 254 -18.76 14.04 1.87
N GLU A 255 -19.63 14.88 2.42
CA GLU A 255 -20.16 14.67 3.77
C GLU A 255 -21.27 13.61 3.73
N ARG A 256 -21.17 12.61 4.60
CA ARG A 256 -22.14 11.51 4.69
C ARG A 256 -23.57 12.04 4.84
N SER A 257 -24.43 11.72 3.87
CA SER A 257 -25.89 11.92 3.94
C SER A 257 -26.36 13.37 4.15
N THR A 258 -25.57 14.39 3.80
CA THR A 258 -25.99 15.80 3.94
C THR A 258 -26.04 16.57 2.62
N GLY A 259 -25.52 15.99 1.53
CA GLY A 259 -25.40 16.70 0.25
C GLY A 259 -24.38 17.84 0.25
N LYS A 260 -23.46 17.84 1.23
CA LYS A 260 -22.34 18.77 1.28
C LYS A 260 -21.07 18.11 0.74
N ILE A 261 -20.24 18.91 0.11
CA ILE A 261 -18.87 18.56 -0.25
C ILE A 261 -17.91 19.31 0.66
N TRP A 262 -16.73 18.71 0.82
CA TRP A 262 -15.59 19.24 1.54
C TRP A 262 -14.41 19.30 0.60
N TYR A 263 -13.66 20.39 0.63
CA TYR A 263 -12.41 20.49 -0.11
C TYR A 263 -11.35 21.27 0.67
N SER A 264 -10.08 20.99 0.38
CA SER A 264 -8.91 21.61 1.01
C SER A 264 -7.78 21.72 -0.01
N TYR A 265 -7.01 22.81 0.08
CA TYR A 265 -5.84 23.09 -0.78
C TYR A 265 -4.49 22.96 -0.03
N ASP A 266 -4.54 22.66 1.25
CA ASP A 266 -3.41 22.72 2.19
C ASP A 266 -3.28 21.42 2.98
N MET A 267 -3.45 20.28 2.30
CA MET A 267 -3.34 18.94 2.89
C MET A 267 -4.23 18.75 4.13
N GLY A 268 -5.40 19.39 4.12
CA GLY A 268 -6.41 19.24 5.15
C GLY A 268 -6.22 20.09 6.40
N TRP A 269 -5.31 21.08 6.38
CA TRP A 269 -5.21 22.06 7.47
C TRP A 269 -6.44 22.97 7.54
N SER A 270 -6.94 23.42 6.39
CA SER A 270 -8.14 24.23 6.26
C SER A 270 -9.15 23.55 5.35
N TRP A 271 -10.41 23.52 5.78
CA TRP A 271 -11.50 22.90 5.03
C TRP A 271 -12.58 23.89 4.65
N TYR A 272 -13.00 23.85 3.39
CA TYR A 272 -14.13 24.57 2.86
C TYR A 272 -15.30 23.60 2.66
N LYS A 273 -16.53 24.09 2.89
CA LYS A 273 -17.75 23.30 2.75
C LYS A 273 -18.74 23.99 1.84
N GLN A 274 -19.39 23.22 0.98
CA GLN A 274 -20.44 23.72 0.10
C GLN A 274 -21.58 22.71 0.01
N LYS A 275 -22.82 23.16 0.12
CA LYS A 275 -24.00 22.33 -0.17
C LYS A 275 -24.26 22.33 -1.68
N ILE A 276 -24.45 21.16 -2.27
CA ILE A 276 -24.59 20.98 -3.73
C ILE A 276 -25.93 20.35 -4.13
N ASP A 277 -26.93 20.39 -3.23
CA ASP A 277 -28.25 19.77 -3.44
C ASP A 277 -28.21 18.33 -3.99
N ALA A 278 -27.17 17.59 -3.61
CA ALA A 278 -27.00 16.18 -3.93
C ALA A 278 -27.60 15.32 -2.81
N ASN A 279 -28.46 14.38 -3.14
CA ASN A 279 -29.10 13.49 -2.16
C ASN A 279 -28.20 12.31 -1.79
N ASN A 280 -27.44 11.77 -2.75
CA ASN A 280 -26.55 10.63 -2.54
C ASN A 280 -25.45 10.62 -3.61
N LEU A 281 -24.25 11.11 -3.24
CA LEU A 281 -23.07 10.97 -4.07
C LEU A 281 -22.62 9.50 -4.07
N ILE A 282 -22.74 8.84 -5.22
CA ILE A 282 -22.44 7.42 -5.42
C ILE A 282 -21.07 7.15 -6.04
N ASP A 283 -20.39 8.14 -6.62
CA ASP A 283 -18.97 8.07 -6.98
C ASP A 283 -18.33 9.47 -7.08
N ILE A 284 -17.03 9.56 -6.85
CA ILE A 284 -16.22 10.77 -7.06
C ILE A 284 -14.92 10.36 -7.75
N LYS A 285 -14.64 10.98 -8.91
CA LYS A 285 -13.44 10.70 -9.70
C LYS A 285 -12.79 11.99 -10.21
N PRO A 286 -11.46 12.12 -10.12
CA PRO A 286 -10.76 13.17 -10.84
C PRO A 286 -10.78 12.86 -12.34
N ILE A 287 -11.02 13.85 -13.19
CA ILE A 287 -10.71 13.78 -14.62
C ILE A 287 -9.24 14.14 -14.75
N GLU A 288 -8.40 13.15 -15.05
CA GLU A 288 -6.98 13.38 -15.21
C GLU A 288 -6.69 14.17 -16.48
N SER A 289 -6.21 15.41 -16.30
CA SER A 289 -5.59 16.20 -17.35
C SER A 289 -4.57 17.15 -16.71
N HIS A 290 -3.43 17.30 -17.38
CA HIS A 290 -2.28 18.09 -16.93
C HIS A 290 -2.64 19.55 -16.57
N ASN A 291 -3.70 20.10 -17.18
CA ASN A 291 -4.12 21.50 -16.99
C ASN A 291 -5.53 21.66 -16.39
N ASN A 292 -6.31 20.57 -16.27
CA ASN A 292 -7.70 20.67 -15.82
C ASN A 292 -7.87 19.92 -14.51
N GLN A 293 -8.11 20.67 -13.44
CA GLN A 293 -8.42 20.10 -12.13
C GLN A 293 -9.91 19.93 -12.00
N VAL A 294 -10.46 19.03 -12.82
CA VAL A 294 -11.90 18.77 -12.83
C VAL A 294 -12.17 17.52 -12.03
N ILE A 295 -13.11 17.63 -11.09
CA ILE A 295 -13.62 16.49 -10.33
C ILE A 295 -15.05 16.25 -10.79
N VAL A 296 -15.34 14.99 -11.13
CA VAL A 296 -16.70 14.53 -11.40
C VAL A 296 -17.24 13.86 -10.15
N ALA A 297 -18.44 14.24 -9.74
CA ALA A 297 -19.20 13.48 -8.77
C ALA A 297 -20.50 12.97 -9.40
N ILE A 298 -20.79 11.69 -9.20
CA ILE A 298 -22.02 11.06 -9.68
C ILE A 298 -22.98 11.03 -8.50
N ASN A 299 -24.14 11.67 -8.65
CA ASN A 299 -25.25 11.58 -7.71
C ASN A 299 -26.32 10.65 -8.28
N TYR A 300 -26.89 9.82 -7.43
CA TYR A 300 -28.09 9.05 -7.76
C TYR A 300 -29.22 9.43 -6.80
N ASP A 301 -30.24 10.10 -7.33
CA ASP A 301 -31.44 10.41 -6.58
C ASP A 301 -32.38 9.21 -6.57
N ILE A 302 -32.54 8.60 -5.39
CA ILE A 302 -33.38 7.42 -5.20
C ILE A 302 -34.87 7.74 -5.38
N LEU A 303 -35.31 8.96 -5.07
CA LEU A 303 -36.71 9.36 -5.15
C LEU A 303 -37.13 9.62 -6.59
N THR A 304 -36.27 10.27 -7.38
CA THR A 304 -36.58 10.59 -8.78
C THR A 304 -36.04 9.56 -9.77
N ASN A 305 -35.18 8.62 -9.32
CA ASN A 305 -34.47 7.66 -10.16
C ASN A 305 -33.63 8.35 -11.26
N ILE A 306 -32.96 9.47 -10.91
CA ILE A 306 -32.15 10.26 -11.84
C ILE A 306 -30.69 10.24 -11.40
N TYR A 307 -29.80 10.02 -12.38
CA TYR A 307 -28.37 10.23 -12.22
C TYR A 307 -28.02 11.67 -12.60
N THR A 308 -27.34 12.37 -11.71
CA THR A 308 -26.84 13.73 -11.93
C THR A 308 -25.31 13.72 -11.90
N LEU A 309 -24.68 14.29 -12.92
CA LEU A 309 -23.24 14.47 -12.98
C LEU A 309 -22.90 15.91 -12.54
N PHE A 310 -22.14 16.03 -11.46
CA PHE A 310 -21.58 17.29 -11.02
C PHE A 310 -20.14 17.42 -11.51
N LEU A 311 -19.85 18.56 -12.15
CA LEU A 311 -18.51 18.93 -12.59
C LEU A 311 -18.00 20.07 -11.70
N PHE A 312 -16.94 19.81 -10.95
CA PHE A 312 -16.26 20.81 -10.14
C PHE A 312 -14.95 21.18 -10.81
N ASN A 313 -14.81 22.44 -11.21
CA ASN A 313 -13.60 22.95 -11.84
C ASN A 313 -12.74 23.72 -10.83
N PHE A 314 -11.58 23.15 -10.49
CA PHE A 314 -10.61 23.72 -9.57
C PHE A 314 -9.42 24.41 -10.26
N SER A 315 -9.46 24.59 -11.59
CA SER A 315 -8.36 25.21 -12.34
C SER A 315 -8.10 26.68 -11.98
N HIS A 316 -9.04 27.36 -11.33
CA HIS A 316 -8.95 28.79 -10.99
C HIS A 316 -9.05 29.12 -9.49
N VAL A 317 -8.70 28.17 -8.61
CA VAL A 317 -8.91 28.41 -7.18
C VAL A 317 -7.82 29.27 -6.54
N ILE A 318 -6.58 29.22 -7.02
CA ILE A 318 -5.51 30.06 -6.48
C ILE A 318 -5.84 31.54 -6.73
N SER A 319 -6.33 31.87 -7.92
CA SER A 319 -6.74 33.22 -8.30
C SER A 319 -8.04 33.72 -7.65
N SER A 320 -8.91 32.82 -7.20
CA SER A 320 -10.15 33.21 -6.50
C SER A 320 -9.98 33.33 -4.99
N CYS A 321 -9.02 32.64 -4.39
CA CYS A 321 -8.71 32.76 -2.95
C CYS A 321 -7.58 33.76 -2.64
N GLN A 322 -6.71 34.07 -3.60
CA GLN A 322 -5.57 34.98 -3.45
C GLN A 322 -5.51 35.95 -4.63
N ILE A 323 -4.99 37.16 -4.42
CA ILE A 323 -4.74 38.17 -5.47
C ILE A 323 -3.50 37.76 -6.30
N ILE A 324 -3.45 36.50 -6.75
CA ILE A 324 -2.30 35.89 -7.43
C ILE A 324 -2.85 35.10 -8.61
N SER A 325 -2.27 35.25 -9.79
CA SER A 325 -2.65 34.46 -10.96
C SER A 325 -2.42 32.97 -10.71
N ASP A 326 -3.34 32.10 -11.16
CA ASP A 326 -3.11 30.66 -11.18
C ASP A 326 -1.83 30.38 -11.98
N SER A 327 -0.78 29.93 -11.31
CA SER A 327 0.53 29.72 -11.91
C SER A 327 0.98 28.27 -11.73
N THR A 328 1.71 27.78 -12.72
CA THR A 328 2.42 26.51 -12.61
C THR A 328 3.59 26.67 -11.65
N CYS A 329 3.84 25.67 -10.81
CA CYS A 329 4.93 25.71 -9.83
C CYS A 329 6.28 25.98 -10.49
N SER A 330 7.02 26.94 -9.93
CA SER A 330 8.43 27.22 -10.24
C SER A 330 9.34 26.29 -9.44
N ASN A 331 10.64 26.26 -9.72
CA ASN A 331 11.58 25.41 -8.96
C ASN A 331 11.62 25.76 -7.46
N ASP A 332 11.37 27.02 -7.09
CA ASP A 332 11.37 27.47 -5.69
C ASP A 332 10.15 26.97 -4.90
N ASP A 333 9.12 26.47 -5.60
CA ASP A 333 7.94 25.86 -5.01
C ASP A 333 8.11 24.39 -4.65
N PHE A 334 9.30 23.84 -4.92
CA PHE A 334 9.64 22.46 -4.60
C PHE A 334 10.69 22.37 -3.48
N GLU A 335 10.69 21.23 -2.82
CA GLU A 335 11.65 20.83 -1.80
C GLU A 335 12.12 19.40 -2.07
N ASN A 336 13.32 19.08 -1.59
CA ASN A 336 13.81 17.71 -1.62
C ASN A 336 13.13 16.94 -0.48
N TRP A 337 12.45 15.87 -0.83
CA TRP A 337 11.83 14.94 0.11
C TRP A 337 12.54 13.59 0.03
N TYR A 338 13.05 13.13 1.17
CA TYR A 338 13.75 11.86 1.28
C TYR A 338 12.79 10.75 1.66
N VAL A 339 13.02 9.55 1.13
CA VAL A 339 12.25 8.37 1.53
C VAL A 339 12.39 8.14 3.03
N PRO A 340 11.29 7.93 3.77
CA PRO A 340 11.36 7.67 5.20
C PRO A 340 12.14 6.39 5.49
N ARG A 341 13.18 6.52 6.32
CA ARG A 341 13.95 5.43 6.93
C ARG A 341 13.84 5.47 8.44
N ASP A 342 14.14 4.33 9.06
CA ASP A 342 14.24 4.18 10.51
C ASP A 342 15.40 5.02 11.06
N SER A 343 16.60 4.84 10.49
CA SER A 343 17.78 5.64 10.80
C SER A 343 18.32 6.38 9.57
N GLY A 344 18.54 7.68 9.71
CA GLY A 344 19.14 8.52 8.67
C GLY A 344 18.33 8.59 7.36
N ILE A 345 19.04 8.76 6.25
CA ILE A 345 18.48 8.85 4.88
C ILE A 345 19.06 7.80 3.92
N CYS A 346 20.11 7.10 4.35
CA CYS A 346 20.80 6.08 3.58
C CYS A 346 20.17 4.71 3.86
N PHE A 347 19.83 3.97 2.81
CA PHE A 347 19.32 2.61 2.94
C PHE A 347 19.75 1.75 1.75
N GLN A 348 20.31 0.59 2.04
CA GLN A 348 20.94 -0.33 1.10
C GLN A 348 21.98 0.36 0.21
N GLY A 349 22.80 1.24 0.79
CA GLY A 349 23.84 1.99 0.09
C GLY A 349 23.33 3.12 -0.81
N PHE A 350 22.05 3.50 -0.69
CA PHE A 350 21.48 4.61 -1.45
C PHE A 350 20.64 5.59 -0.64
N GLU A 351 20.81 6.87 -0.92
CA GLU A 351 19.91 7.95 -0.56
C GLU A 351 18.95 8.19 -1.71
N VAL A 352 17.66 8.11 -1.42
CA VAL A 352 16.60 8.26 -2.43
C VAL A 352 15.83 9.54 -2.13
N GLU A 353 15.96 10.53 -3.00
CA GLU A 353 15.28 11.82 -2.89
C GLU A 353 14.31 12.04 -4.07
N TYR A 354 13.19 12.68 -3.76
CA TYR A 354 12.20 13.13 -4.73
C TYR A 354 12.04 14.64 -4.64
N LEU A 355 11.84 15.28 -5.79
CA LEU A 355 11.41 16.66 -5.83
C LEU A 355 9.90 16.73 -5.56
N ARG A 356 9.51 17.30 -4.41
CA ARG A 356 8.12 17.38 -3.92
C ARG A 356 7.67 18.84 -3.86
N LYS A 357 6.43 19.12 -4.24
CA LYS A 357 5.84 20.45 -4.06
C LYS A 357 5.76 20.78 -2.56
N LYS A 358 6.22 21.98 -2.17
CA LYS A 358 6.04 22.48 -0.81
C LYS A 358 4.54 22.53 -0.46
N PRO A 359 4.11 22.05 0.72
CA PRO A 359 2.69 21.98 1.09
C PRO A 359 1.93 23.31 0.95
N LEU A 360 2.60 24.43 1.22
CA LEU A 360 2.00 25.77 1.23
C LEU A 360 2.21 26.57 -0.06
N SER A 361 2.89 26.03 -1.08
CA SER A 361 3.10 26.76 -2.33
C SER A 361 1.77 26.92 -3.09
N PRO A 362 1.32 28.16 -3.39
CA PRO A 362 0.06 28.42 -4.08
C PRO A 362 0.24 28.27 -5.60
N CYS A 363 0.53 27.06 -6.06
CA CYS A 363 0.77 26.73 -7.45
C CYS A 363 0.29 25.32 -7.80
N PHE A 364 0.14 25.04 -9.09
CA PHE A 364 -0.22 23.72 -9.57
C PHE A 364 0.95 23.00 -10.23
N VAL A 365 1.09 21.70 -9.96
CA VAL A 365 2.15 20.89 -10.55
C VAL A 365 1.66 20.41 -11.91
N ASN A 366 2.16 21.01 -12.99
CA ASN A 366 1.86 20.60 -14.37
C ASN A 366 2.73 19.39 -14.82
N ARG A 367 3.73 19.00 -14.02
CA ARG A 367 4.63 17.89 -14.35
C ARG A 367 4.22 16.63 -13.59
N THR A 368 4.00 15.55 -14.32
CA THR A 368 3.87 14.19 -13.76
C THR A 368 5.21 13.64 -13.25
N TRP A 369 6.32 14.37 -13.42
CA TRP A 369 7.64 13.97 -12.95
C TRP A 369 7.94 14.45 -11.54
N SER A 370 7.85 13.53 -10.57
CA SER A 370 8.77 13.56 -9.44
C SER A 370 10.15 13.15 -9.97
N MET A 371 11.12 14.08 -9.99
CA MET A 371 12.50 13.70 -10.30
C MET A 371 13.03 12.83 -9.15
N LEU A 372 13.34 11.58 -9.47
CA LEU A 372 14.02 10.68 -8.56
C LEU A 372 15.52 10.91 -8.71
N THR A 373 16.19 11.28 -7.63
CA THR A 373 17.65 11.27 -7.56
C THR A 373 18.08 10.21 -6.57
N GLN A 374 19.02 9.37 -6.99
CA GLN A 374 19.60 8.32 -6.18
C GLN A 374 21.09 8.59 -6.03
N LYS A 375 21.55 8.82 -4.80
CA LYS A 375 22.96 9.07 -4.47
C LYS A 375 23.49 7.88 -3.69
N GLN A 376 24.72 7.46 -4.00
CA GLN A 376 25.37 6.42 -3.21
C GLN A 376 25.74 6.95 -1.83
N CYS A 377 25.60 6.11 -0.81
CA CYS A 377 26.00 6.40 0.55
C CYS A 377 26.69 5.18 1.18
N PRO A 378 27.49 5.38 2.25
CA PRO A 378 28.16 4.27 2.93
C PRO A 378 27.14 3.29 3.51
N CYS A 379 27.40 1.99 3.41
CA CYS A 379 26.52 1.00 4.01
C CYS A 379 26.50 1.11 5.54
N SER A 380 25.34 0.91 6.14
CA SER A 380 25.18 0.78 7.60
C SER A 380 24.86 -0.67 7.99
N LEU A 381 24.87 -0.98 9.29
CA LEU A 381 24.45 -2.30 9.78
C LEU A 381 22.99 -2.63 9.37
N GLU A 382 22.16 -1.61 9.21
CA GLU A 382 20.77 -1.72 8.77
C GLU A 382 20.62 -2.15 7.31
N ASP A 383 21.70 -2.22 6.53
CA ASP A 383 21.66 -2.66 5.13
C ASP A 383 21.81 -4.18 4.98
N PHE A 384 22.27 -4.88 6.02
CA PHE A 384 22.57 -6.31 5.95
C PHE A 384 21.40 -7.16 6.47
N HIS A 385 20.88 -8.07 5.65
CA HIS A 385 19.91 -9.07 6.13
C HIS A 385 20.54 -9.94 7.23
N TRP A 386 19.71 -10.35 8.18
CA TRP A 386 20.09 -11.20 9.31
C TRP A 386 20.34 -12.65 8.91
#